data_AF-A0A538BZV6-F1
#
_entry.id   AF-A0A538BZV6-F1
#
_cell.length_a   1.000
_cell.length_b   1.000
_cell.length_c   1.000
_cell.angle_alpha   90.00
_cell.angle_beta   90.00
_cell.angle_gamma   90.00
#
_symmetry.space_group_name_H-M   'P 1'
#
loop_
_entity.id
_entity.type
_entity.pdbx_description
1 polymer ?
#
loop_
_entity_poly.entity_id
_entity_poly.type
_entity_poly.pdbx_seq_one_letter_code
_entity_poly.pdbx_strand_id
1 'polypeptide(L)'
;MGVFDQLGGEYEEVVFFHDPPTNLRAIIAIHSTTLGPALGGTRFYPFGSDEEALRDVLRLARGMTFKAAAAGLDLGGGKAVIIGDPKRIKSEELLRAYGRFIESLGGRY
;
A
#
# COMPACT_ATOMS: atom_id res chain seq x y z
N MET A 1 16.58 -11.68 3.51
CA MET A 1 15.92 -11.07 4.69
C MET A 1 14.48 -11.52 4.70
N GLY A 2 13.94 -11.90 5.85
CA GLY A 2 12.52 -12.20 5.99
C GLY A 2 11.68 -10.91 5.94
N VAL A 3 10.37 -11.08 5.76
CA VAL A 3 9.42 -9.94 5.71
C VAL A 3 9.48 -9.13 7.00
N PHE A 4 9.46 -9.77 8.17
CA PHE A 4 9.54 -9.09 9.47
C PHE A 4 10.85 -8.32 9.68
N ASP A 5 11.97 -8.79 9.12
CA ASP A 5 13.23 -8.02 9.14
C ASP A 5 13.09 -6.70 8.36
N GLN A 6 12.32 -6.71 7.26
CA GLN A 6 12.07 -5.51 6.45
C GLN A 6 11.10 -4.53 7.12
N LEU A 7 10.17 -5.01 7.97
CA LEU A 7 9.32 -4.14 8.78
C LEU A 7 10.11 -3.42 9.88
N GLY A 8 11.19 -4.02 10.40
CA GLY A 8 12.05 -3.40 11.42
C GLY A 8 11.34 -2.99 12.72
N GLY A 9 10.13 -3.52 12.98
CA GLY A 9 9.30 -3.15 14.13
C GLY A 9 8.65 -1.76 14.06
N GLU A 10 8.74 -1.07 12.91
CA GLU A 10 8.21 0.30 12.75
C GLU A 10 6.83 0.36 12.08
N TYR A 11 6.36 -0.72 11.45
CA TYR A 11 5.08 -0.74 10.71
C TYR A 11 4.00 -1.47 11.49
N GLU A 12 2.78 -0.91 11.49
CA GLU A 12 1.60 -1.55 12.07
C GLU A 12 1.12 -2.74 11.25
N GLU A 13 1.11 -2.62 9.92
CA GLU A 13 0.44 -3.59 9.05
C GLU A 13 0.98 -3.60 7.62
N VAL A 14 1.07 -4.80 7.03
CA VAL A 14 1.30 -4.99 5.59
C VAL A 14 0.31 -6.03 5.09
N VAL A 15 -0.50 -5.66 4.11
CA VAL A 15 -1.55 -6.53 3.56
C VAL A 15 -1.27 -6.81 2.09
N PHE A 16 -1.13 -8.09 1.77
CA PHE A 16 -1.00 -8.57 0.39
C PHE A 16 -2.37 -8.98 -0.12
N PHE A 17 -2.73 -8.52 -1.31
CA PHE A 17 -4.00 -8.83 -1.94
C PHE A 17 -3.80 -9.38 -3.34
N HIS A 18 -4.46 -10.49 -3.60
CA HIS A 18 -4.48 -11.14 -4.91
C HIS A 18 -5.93 -11.45 -5.29
N ASP A 19 -6.38 -10.97 -6.46
CA ASP A 19 -7.67 -11.31 -7.04
C ASP A 19 -7.43 -12.14 -8.32
N PRO A 20 -7.58 -13.48 -8.26
CA PRO A 20 -7.32 -14.35 -9.40
C PRO A 20 -8.11 -14.01 -10.68
N PRO A 21 -9.40 -13.62 -10.62
CA PRO A 21 -10.17 -13.26 -11.82
C PRO A 21 -9.58 -12.10 -12.63
N THR A 22 -9.03 -11.08 -11.96
CA THR A 22 -8.43 -9.91 -12.62
C THR A 22 -6.90 -9.96 -12.66
N ASN A 23 -6.30 -10.99 -12.04
CA ASN A 23 -4.87 -11.11 -11.79
C ASN A 23 -4.27 -9.88 -11.08
N LEU A 24 -5.09 -9.18 -10.27
CA LEU A 24 -4.64 -8.05 -9.47
C LEU A 24 -3.66 -8.55 -8.42
N ARG A 25 -2.48 -7.95 -8.37
CA ARG A 25 -1.51 -8.09 -7.26
C ARG A 25 -1.29 -6.74 -6.65
N ALA A 26 -1.61 -6.58 -5.38
CA ALA A 26 -1.46 -5.33 -4.65
C ALA A 26 -0.87 -5.54 -3.26
N ILE A 27 -0.17 -4.53 -2.77
CA ILE A 27 0.35 -4.48 -1.40
C ILE A 27 -0.05 -3.13 -0.81
N ILE A 28 -0.64 -3.13 0.38
CA ILE A 28 -0.83 -1.94 1.21
C ILE A 28 0.07 -2.06 2.42
N ALA A 29 0.83 -1.02 2.72
CA ALA A 29 1.57 -0.89 3.97
C ALA A 29 1.04 0.29 4.77
N ILE A 30 0.78 0.06 6.05
CA ILE A 30 0.41 1.06 7.04
C ILE A 30 1.59 1.19 8.00
N HIS A 31 2.25 2.33 7.97
CA HIS A 31 3.37 2.60 8.87
C HIS A 31 2.86 3.03 10.24
N SER A 32 1.94 3.99 10.30
CA SER A 32 1.34 4.44 11.56
C SER A 32 -0.04 5.03 11.34
N THR A 33 -0.97 4.74 12.25
CA THR A 33 -2.32 5.32 12.36
C THR A 33 -2.49 6.18 13.63
N THR A 34 -1.39 6.55 14.29
CA THR A 34 -1.42 7.23 15.60
C THR A 34 -2.20 8.57 15.58
N LEU A 35 -2.10 9.34 14.51
CA LEU A 35 -2.82 10.62 14.36
C LEU A 35 -4.21 10.48 13.73
N GLY A 36 -4.54 9.31 13.18
CA GLY A 36 -5.75 9.08 12.39
C GLY A 36 -5.56 8.01 11.31
N PRO A 37 -6.55 7.81 10.42
CA PRO A 37 -6.45 6.88 9.30
C PRO A 37 -5.20 7.10 8.44
N ALA A 38 -4.62 6.03 7.92
CA ALA A 38 -3.39 6.10 7.14
C ALA A 38 -3.66 6.58 5.72
N LEU A 39 -3.42 7.86 5.43
CA LEU A 39 -3.58 8.37 4.07
C LEU A 39 -2.36 8.03 3.20
N GLY A 40 -2.61 7.57 1.97
CA GLY A 40 -1.58 7.28 0.98
C GLY A 40 -2.12 7.20 -0.44
N GLY A 41 -1.34 7.70 -1.41
CA GLY A 41 -1.69 7.50 -2.83
C GLY A 41 -1.37 6.09 -3.31
N THR A 42 -2.10 5.58 -4.30
CA THR A 42 -1.82 4.29 -4.94
C THR A 42 -0.82 4.45 -6.08
N ARG A 43 0.24 3.63 -6.10
CA ARG A 43 1.19 3.56 -7.22
C ARG A 43 0.95 2.31 -8.05
N PHE A 44 0.67 2.47 -9.34
CA PHE A 44 0.53 1.36 -10.27
C PHE A 44 1.79 1.28 -11.13
N TYR A 45 2.64 0.27 -10.90
CA TYR A 45 3.97 0.21 -11.50
C TYR A 45 4.45 -1.23 -11.77
N PRO A 46 5.15 -1.48 -12.89
CA PRO A 46 5.70 -2.79 -13.22
C PRO A 46 7.06 -3.01 -12.52
N PHE A 47 7.03 -3.38 -11.24
CA PHE A 47 8.24 -3.74 -10.47
C PHE A 47 8.94 -4.97 -11.05
N GLY A 48 10.27 -5.05 -10.92
CA GLY A 48 11.06 -6.19 -11.38
C GLY A 48 10.92 -7.43 -10.50
N SER A 49 10.53 -7.25 -9.23
CA SER A 49 10.23 -8.33 -8.29
C SER A 49 9.24 -7.91 -7.21
N ASP A 50 8.64 -8.90 -6.53
CA ASP A 50 7.76 -8.64 -5.38
C ASP A 50 8.53 -8.00 -4.21
N GLU A 51 9.82 -8.29 -4.08
CA GLU A 51 10.69 -7.68 -3.07
C GLU A 51 10.94 -6.19 -3.35
N GLU A 52 11.07 -5.79 -4.61
CA GLU A 52 11.14 -4.38 -4.99
C GLU A 52 9.84 -3.64 -4.67
N ALA A 53 8.69 -4.27 -4.95
CA ALA A 53 7.38 -3.71 -4.62
C ALA A 53 7.21 -3.53 -3.10
N LEU A 54 7.61 -4.53 -2.31
CA LEU A 54 7.57 -4.49 -0.85
C LEU A 54 8.47 -3.38 -0.28
N ARG A 55 9.73 -3.28 -0.74
CA ARG A 55 10.65 -2.22 -0.30
C ARG A 55 10.12 -0.83 -0.63
N ASP A 56 9.54 -0.64 -1.82
CA ASP A 56 9.01 0.66 -2.23
C ASP A 56 7.76 1.06 -1.42
N VAL A 57 6.82 0.14 -1.22
CA VAL A 57 5.58 0.45 -0.47
C VAL A 57 5.88 0.77 0.99
N LEU A 58 6.78 0.02 1.64
CA LEU A 58 7.23 0.29 3.02
C LEU A 58 7.85 1.69 3.12
N ARG A 59 8.90 1.95 2.33
CA ARG A 59 9.62 3.24 2.33
C ARG A 59 8.69 4.43 2.13
N LEU A 60 7.70 4.30 1.24
CA LEU A 60 6.75 5.37 0.94
C LEU A 60 5.68 5.54 2.03
N ALA A 61 5.20 4.46 2.65
CA ALA A 61 4.25 4.55 3.76
C ALA A 61 4.86 5.31 4.95
N ARG A 62 6.11 5.00 5.30
CA ARG A 62 6.88 5.74 6.31
C ARG A 62 7.02 7.22 5.95
N GLY A 63 7.33 7.52 4.69
CA GLY A 63 7.37 8.90 4.20
C GLY A 63 6.04 9.64 4.33
N MET A 64 4.91 8.96 4.13
CA MET A 64 3.57 9.54 4.30
C MET A 64 3.27 9.87 5.76
N THR A 65 3.71 9.06 6.73
CA THR A 65 3.53 9.35 8.17
C THR A 65 4.20 10.67 8.53
N PHE A 66 5.48 10.82 8.16
CA PHE A 66 6.22 12.06 8.44
C PHE A 66 5.65 13.25 7.68
N LYS A 67 5.20 13.05 6.43
CA LYS A 67 4.58 14.12 5.64
C LYS A 67 3.28 14.62 6.28
N ALA A 68 2.39 13.71 6.68
CA ALA A 68 1.12 14.06 7.31
C ALA A 68 1.33 14.78 8.65
N ALA A 69 2.21 14.23 9.49
CA ALA A 69 2.56 14.83 10.78
C ALA A 69 3.19 16.22 10.63
N ALA A 70 4.15 16.39 9.71
CA ALA A 70 4.79 17.68 9.46
C ALA A 70 3.83 18.72 8.85
N ALA A 71 2.79 18.27 8.15
CA ALA A 71 1.73 19.13 7.62
C ALA A 71 0.63 19.47 8.64
N GLY A 72 0.70 18.95 9.87
CA GLY A 72 -0.30 19.17 10.91
C GLY A 72 -1.67 18.55 10.60
N LEU A 73 -1.69 17.42 9.88
CA LEU A 73 -2.92 16.71 9.55
C LEU A 73 -3.21 15.62 10.58
N ASP A 74 -4.50 15.42 10.91
CA ASP A 74 -4.99 14.31 11.73
C ASP A 74 -5.07 13.00 10.91
N LEU A 75 -3.94 12.63 10.32
CA LEU A 75 -3.80 11.49 9.43
C LEU A 75 -2.51 10.75 9.72
N GLY A 76 -2.60 9.42 9.66
CA GLY A 76 -1.45 8.53 9.67
C GLY A 76 -0.73 8.49 8.31
N GLY A 77 0.10 7.47 8.13
CA GLY A 77 0.83 7.25 6.88
C GLY A 77 0.71 5.83 6.37
N GLY A 78 0.18 5.72 5.16
CA GLY A 78 0.09 4.47 4.43
C GLY A 78 0.57 4.62 3.00
N LYS A 79 0.69 3.50 2.31
CA LYS A 79 0.92 3.48 0.87
C LYS A 79 0.37 2.19 0.27
N ALA A 80 -0.13 2.30 -0.95
CA ALA A 80 -0.47 1.15 -1.77
C ALA A 80 0.37 1.09 -3.04
N VAL A 81 0.67 -0.14 -3.46
CA VAL A 81 1.19 -0.46 -4.78
C VAL A 81 0.31 -1.49 -5.47
N ILE A 82 0.09 -1.32 -6.78
CA ILE A 82 -0.45 -2.34 -7.68
C ILE A 82 0.71 -2.74 -8.60
N ILE A 83 1.00 -4.05 -8.66
CA ILE A 83 2.15 -4.59 -9.39
C ILE A 83 1.73 -4.93 -10.82
N GLY A 84 2.16 -4.10 -11.77
CA GLY A 84 1.97 -4.32 -13.19
C GLY A 84 2.01 -3.04 -14.02
N ASP A 85 2.05 -3.19 -15.34
CA ASP A 85 2.06 -2.05 -16.26
C ASP A 85 0.64 -1.49 -16.43
N PRO A 86 0.36 -0.25 -15.96
CA PRO A 86 -0.98 0.34 -16.07
C PRO A 86 -1.44 0.57 -17.51
N LYS A 87 -0.53 0.54 -18.51
CA LYS A 87 -0.89 0.63 -19.93
C LYS A 87 -1.34 -0.71 -20.51
N ARG A 88 -1.04 -1.82 -19.82
CA ARG A 88 -1.27 -3.18 -20.34
C ARG A 88 -2.38 -3.91 -19.61
N ILE A 89 -2.45 -3.78 -18.29
CA ILE A 89 -3.33 -4.64 -17.48
C ILE A 89 -4.47 -3.90 -16.78
N LYS A 90 -4.49 -2.57 -16.85
CA LYS A 90 -5.53 -1.78 -16.19
C LYS A 90 -6.88 -2.03 -16.87
N SER A 91 -7.85 -2.48 -16.08
CA SER A 91 -9.26 -2.60 -16.48
C SER A 91 -10.17 -2.08 -15.37
N GLU A 92 -11.45 -1.89 -15.69
CA GLU A 92 -12.45 -1.51 -14.70
C GLU A 92 -12.60 -2.57 -13.60
N GLU A 93 -12.65 -3.84 -13.99
CA GLU A 93 -12.82 -4.98 -13.09
C GLU A 93 -11.66 -5.07 -12.08
N LEU A 94 -10.42 -4.87 -12.55
CA LEU A 94 -9.23 -4.82 -11.72
C LEU A 94 -9.31 -3.69 -10.70
N LEU A 95 -9.73 -2.49 -11.13
CA LEU A 95 -9.88 -1.34 -10.23
C LEU A 95 -11.03 -1.53 -9.23
N ARG A 96 -12.12 -2.20 -9.63
CA ARG A 96 -13.20 -2.59 -8.70
C ARG A 96 -12.72 -3.62 -7.67
N ALA A 97 -11.90 -4.58 -8.08
CA ALA A 97 -11.25 -5.52 -7.15
C ALA A 97 -10.34 -4.80 -6.16
N TYR A 98 -9.56 -3.84 -6.64
CA TYR A 98 -8.73 -2.99 -5.79
C TYR A 98 -9.56 -2.14 -4.82
N GLY A 99 -10.71 -1.61 -5.24
CA GLY A 99 -11.63 -0.91 -4.35
C GLY A 99 -12.17 -1.79 -3.22
N ARG A 100 -12.53 -3.04 -3.50
CA ARG A 100 -12.94 -4.02 -2.46
C ARG A 100 -11.79 -4.33 -1.49
N PHE A 101 -10.55 -4.35 -1.98
CA PHE A 101 -9.39 -4.49 -1.11
C PHE A 101 -9.25 -3.31 -0.15
N ILE A 102 -9.34 -2.07 -0.62
CA ILE A 102 -9.33 -0.89 0.26
C ILE A 102 -10.48 -0.97 1.27
N GLU A 103 -11.70 -1.25 0.82
CA GLU A 103 -12.88 -1.34 1.69
C GLU A 103 -12.69 -2.37 2.81
N SER A 104 -11.99 -3.48 2.54
CA SER A 104 -11.72 -4.51 3.55
C SER A 104 -10.87 -4.03 4.74
N LEU A 105 -10.19 -2.88 4.61
CA LEU A 105 -9.43 -2.25 5.69
C LEU A 105 -10.29 -1.39 6.62
N GLY A 106 -11.59 -1.26 6.36
CA GLY A 106 -12.55 -0.66 7.29
C GLY A 106 -12.22 0.78 7.69
N GLY A 107 -11.69 1.58 6.76
CA GLY A 107 -11.29 2.97 6.99
C GLY A 107 -9.94 3.16 7.68
N ARG A 108 -9.13 2.10 7.85
CA ARG A 108 -7.75 2.23 8.35
C ARG A 108 -6.79 2.85 7.32
N TYR A 109 -7.08 2.73 6.02
CA TYR A 109 -6.30 3.26 4.89
C TYR A 109 -7.22 3.93 3.86
#